data_AF-A0A7S1KCW9-F1
#
_entry.id   AF-A0A7S1KCW9-F1
#
_cell.length_a   1.000
_cell.length_b   1.000
_cell.length_c   1.000
_cell.angle_alpha   90.00
_cell.angle_beta   90.00
_cell.angle_gamma   90.00
#
_symmetry.space_group_name_H-M   'P 1'
#
loop_
_entity.id
_entity.type
_entity.pdbx_description
1 polymer ?
#
loop_
_entity_poly.entity_id
_entity_poly.type
_entity_poly.pdbx_seq_one_letter_code
_entity_poly.pdbx_strand_id
1 'polypeptide(L)'
;HLFQKRPVPILPGLQDLATAHSYAPVYINGADCRYCTNRKEIEEELAFLQGGHAPNSESVGYLLYSFFRHFGYDYKHGIIAVRDTTHLMPAATAASASAAASSTAPGLVPTDPSMCYLFVDNPFEVGKDVANVLPNQYARIRQEFRRAHTLMAQGAPFAEICKNDRQLHDVLGKPSLLNR
;
A
#
# COMPACT_ATOMS: atom_id res chain seq x y z
N HIS A 1 -3.80 -2.89 -3.75
CA HIS A 1 -4.38 -2.90 -2.40
C HIS A 1 -5.50 -1.88 -2.23
N LEU A 2 -5.23 -0.57 -2.15
CA LEU A 2 -6.28 0.44 -1.88
C LEU A 2 -7.45 0.35 -2.88
N PHE A 3 -7.13 0.19 -4.16
CA PHE A 3 -8.11 0.09 -5.24
C PHE A 3 -8.86 -1.25 -5.30
N GLN A 4 -8.30 -2.30 -4.70
CA GLN A 4 -8.99 -3.59 -4.50
C GLN A 4 -9.97 -3.51 -3.32
N LYS A 5 -9.70 -2.65 -2.34
CA LYS A 5 -10.51 -2.46 -1.13
C LYS A 5 -11.47 -1.27 -1.20
N ARG A 6 -11.67 -0.67 -2.38
CA ARG A 6 -12.71 0.36 -2.55
C ARG A 6 -14.08 -0.26 -2.29
N PRO A 7 -15.08 0.52 -1.80
CA PRO A 7 -16.44 0.01 -1.61
C PRO A 7 -17.02 -0.59 -2.89
N VAL A 8 -16.76 0.06 -4.03
CA VAL A 8 -16.88 -0.53 -5.37
C VAL A 8 -15.47 -0.74 -5.90
N PRO A 9 -14.96 -1.99 -5.94
CA PRO A 9 -13.60 -2.29 -6.36
C PRO A 9 -13.30 -1.81 -7.78
N ILE A 10 -12.08 -1.32 -7.96
CA ILE A 10 -11.54 -0.91 -9.28
C ILE A 10 -10.67 -2.04 -9.86
N LEU A 11 -10.04 -2.83 -8.99
CA LEU A 11 -9.13 -3.91 -9.38
C LEU A 11 -9.48 -5.19 -8.61
N PRO A 12 -9.44 -6.37 -9.25
CA PRO A 12 -9.52 -7.66 -8.55
C PRO A 12 -8.15 -8.12 -8.04
N GLY A 13 -8.11 -9.24 -7.32
CA GLY A 13 -6.90 -9.97 -6.95
C GLY A 13 -6.52 -10.98 -8.04
N LEU A 14 -5.50 -10.68 -8.85
CA LEU A 14 -5.19 -11.52 -10.03
C LEU A 14 -4.59 -12.89 -9.66
N GLN A 15 -3.84 -12.97 -8.57
CA GLN A 15 -3.27 -14.23 -8.08
C GLN A 15 -4.34 -15.10 -7.41
N ASP A 16 -5.27 -14.47 -6.72
CA ASP A 16 -6.41 -15.12 -6.07
C ASP A 16 -7.33 -15.72 -7.15
N LEU A 17 -7.63 -14.94 -8.20
CA LEU A 17 -8.39 -15.40 -9.35
C LEU A 17 -7.74 -16.59 -10.06
N ALA A 18 -6.43 -16.53 -10.32
CA ALA A 18 -5.70 -17.66 -10.91
C ALA A 18 -5.75 -18.92 -10.03
N THR A 19 -5.70 -18.74 -8.71
CA THR A 19 -5.81 -19.85 -7.75
C THR A 19 -7.22 -20.44 -7.76
N ALA A 20 -8.25 -19.61 -7.73
CA ALA A 20 -9.64 -20.03 -7.80
C ALA A 20 -9.96 -20.78 -9.11
N HIS A 21 -9.39 -20.35 -10.23
CA HIS A 21 -9.54 -21.01 -11.53
C HIS A 21 -8.57 -22.17 -11.76
N SER A 22 -7.81 -22.58 -10.73
CA SER A 22 -6.88 -23.72 -10.79
C SER A 22 -5.84 -23.60 -11.93
N TYR A 23 -5.36 -22.39 -12.20
CA TYR A 23 -4.27 -22.19 -13.15
C TYR A 23 -3.03 -22.96 -12.68
N ALA A 24 -2.30 -23.52 -13.65
CA ALA A 24 -1.03 -24.19 -13.39
C ALA A 24 -0.05 -23.22 -12.70
N PRO A 25 0.63 -23.64 -11.62
CA PRO A 25 1.67 -22.83 -10.98
C PRO A 25 2.81 -22.50 -11.96
N VAL A 26 3.38 -21.31 -11.83
CA VAL A 26 4.52 -20.86 -12.65
C VAL A 26 5.67 -20.50 -11.73
N TYR A 27 6.62 -21.41 -11.54
CA TYR A 27 7.72 -21.17 -10.60
C TYR A 27 8.89 -20.42 -11.25
N ILE A 28 9.26 -19.28 -10.69
CA ILE A 28 10.46 -18.51 -11.03
C ILE A 28 11.30 -18.37 -9.77
N ASN A 29 12.53 -18.88 -9.80
CA ASN A 29 13.43 -18.90 -8.63
C ASN A 29 12.79 -19.50 -7.36
N GLY A 30 11.94 -20.52 -7.53
CA GLY A 30 11.23 -21.18 -6.42
C GLY A 30 10.00 -20.44 -5.90
N ALA A 31 9.68 -19.24 -6.41
CA ALA A 31 8.45 -18.51 -6.09
C ALA A 31 7.36 -18.81 -7.13
N ASP A 32 6.12 -19.01 -6.68
CA ASP A 32 4.97 -19.19 -7.56
C ASP A 32 4.49 -17.83 -8.10
N CYS A 33 4.71 -17.62 -9.38
CA CYS A 33 4.41 -16.40 -10.12
C CYS A 33 3.14 -16.51 -10.96
N ARG A 34 2.22 -17.43 -10.66
CA ARG A 34 0.93 -17.49 -11.36
C ARG A 34 0.06 -16.26 -11.05
N TYR A 35 -0.61 -15.73 -12.06
CA TYR A 35 -1.66 -14.71 -11.95
C TYR A 35 -2.53 -14.75 -13.21
N CYS A 36 -3.78 -14.28 -13.09
CA CYS A 36 -4.70 -14.26 -14.22
C CYS A 36 -4.34 -13.13 -15.19
N THR A 37 -4.24 -13.46 -16.48
CA THR A 37 -4.01 -12.52 -17.59
C THR A 37 -5.17 -12.50 -18.58
N ASN A 38 -6.13 -13.43 -18.45
CA ASN A 38 -7.29 -13.49 -19.33
C ASN A 38 -8.23 -12.31 -19.04
N ARG A 39 -8.37 -11.41 -20.01
CA ARG A 39 -9.21 -10.21 -19.87
C ARG A 39 -10.65 -10.53 -19.48
N LYS A 40 -11.23 -11.55 -20.11
CA LYS A 40 -12.64 -11.91 -19.89
C LYS A 40 -12.86 -12.36 -18.45
N GLU A 41 -11.99 -13.23 -17.94
CA GLU A 41 -12.07 -13.71 -16.55
C GLU A 41 -11.87 -12.57 -15.54
N ILE A 42 -10.96 -11.63 -15.85
CA ILE A 42 -10.74 -10.44 -15.00
C ILE A 42 -11.99 -9.55 -14.95
N GLU A 43 -12.66 -9.35 -16.08
CA GLU A 43 -13.90 -8.56 -16.17
C GLU A 43 -15.07 -9.24 -15.46
N GLU A 44 -15.21 -10.55 -15.61
CA GLU A 44 -16.22 -11.36 -14.92
C GLU A 44 -16.02 -11.32 -13.39
N GLU A 45 -14.79 -11.49 -12.92
CA GLU A 45 -14.45 -11.40 -11.50
C GLU A 45 -14.71 -9.99 -10.95
N LEU A 46 -14.31 -8.95 -11.69
CA LEU A 46 -14.56 -7.58 -11.27
C LEU A 46 -16.06 -7.28 -11.20
N ALA A 47 -16.85 -7.75 -12.17
CA ALA A 47 -18.31 -7.60 -12.16
C ALA A 47 -18.95 -8.34 -10.98
N PHE A 48 -18.45 -9.53 -10.65
CA PHE A 48 -18.87 -10.28 -9.46
C PHE A 48 -18.58 -9.49 -8.17
N LEU A 49 -17.35 -8.99 -8.00
CA LEU A 49 -16.94 -8.20 -6.83
C LEU A 49 -17.70 -6.87 -6.70
N GLN A 50 -18.16 -6.30 -7.81
CA GLN A 50 -18.99 -5.10 -7.82
C GLN A 50 -20.45 -5.37 -7.41
N GLY A 51 -20.89 -6.63 -7.33
CA GLY A 51 -22.19 -7.00 -6.75
C GLY A 51 -23.40 -6.36 -7.42
N GLY A 52 -23.31 -6.08 -8.74
CA GLY A 52 -24.37 -5.40 -9.50
C GLY A 52 -24.40 -3.88 -9.34
N HIS A 53 -23.49 -3.29 -8.58
CA HIS A 53 -23.28 -1.84 -8.60
C HIS A 53 -22.68 -1.39 -9.94
N ALA A 54 -22.95 -0.15 -10.33
CA ALA A 54 -22.27 0.45 -11.48
C ALA A 54 -20.76 0.50 -11.23
N PRO A 55 -19.93 0.39 -12.28
CA PRO A 55 -18.48 0.52 -12.15
C PRO A 55 -18.07 1.80 -11.43
N ASN A 56 -16.99 1.73 -10.68
CA ASN A 56 -16.45 2.90 -9.97
C ASN A 56 -16.15 4.03 -10.97
N SER A 57 -16.77 5.19 -10.74
CA SER A 57 -16.64 6.40 -11.58
C SER A 57 -15.93 7.54 -10.84
N GLU A 58 -15.23 7.25 -9.75
CA GLU A 58 -14.42 8.23 -9.03
C GLU A 58 -13.36 8.81 -9.96
N SER A 59 -13.22 10.15 -9.97
CA SER A 59 -12.21 10.80 -10.79
C SER A 59 -10.81 10.45 -10.31
N VAL A 60 -9.83 10.44 -11.22
CA VAL A 60 -8.41 10.20 -10.89
C VAL A 60 -7.93 11.15 -9.78
N GLY A 61 -8.35 12.42 -9.82
CA GLY A 61 -8.03 13.39 -8.78
C GLY A 61 -8.57 12.98 -7.40
N TYR A 62 -9.80 12.45 -7.36
CA TYR A 62 -10.39 11.96 -6.11
C TYR A 62 -9.73 10.66 -5.62
N LEU A 63 -9.35 9.76 -6.53
CA LEU A 63 -8.58 8.55 -6.19
C LEU A 63 -7.24 8.91 -5.53
N LEU A 64 -6.54 9.88 -6.11
CA LEU A 64 -5.25 10.36 -5.58
C LEU A 64 -5.42 11.09 -4.24
N TYR A 65 -6.44 11.94 -4.11
CA TYR A 65 -6.81 12.57 -2.84
C TYR A 65 -7.07 11.52 -1.74
N SER A 66 -7.86 10.49 -2.09
CA SER A 66 -8.19 9.38 -1.20
C SER A 66 -6.96 8.57 -0.79
N PHE A 67 -6.01 8.37 -1.71
CA PHE A 67 -4.75 7.68 -1.44
C PHE A 67 -3.95 8.40 -0.35
N PHE A 68 -3.76 9.71 -0.48
CA PHE A 68 -3.04 10.50 0.52
C PHE A 68 -3.79 10.55 1.85
N ARG A 69 -5.13 10.64 1.84
CA ARG A 69 -5.94 10.56 3.05
C ARG A 69 -5.70 9.24 3.78
N HIS A 70 -5.81 8.13 3.04
CA HIS A 70 -5.72 6.80 3.59
C HIS A 70 -4.37 6.57 4.27
N PHE A 71 -3.25 6.78 3.56
CA PHE A 71 -1.93 6.49 4.13
C PHE A 71 -1.43 7.56 5.10
N GLY A 72 -1.94 8.79 5.04
CA GLY A 72 -1.58 9.87 5.96
C GLY A 72 -2.37 9.85 7.28
N TYR A 73 -3.63 9.44 7.26
CA TYR A 73 -4.54 9.56 8.41
C TYR A 73 -5.17 8.23 8.84
N ASP A 74 -5.73 7.47 7.91
CA ASP A 74 -6.60 6.33 8.23
C ASP A 74 -5.78 5.07 8.56
N TYR A 75 -4.81 4.73 7.70
CA TYR A 75 -3.95 3.56 7.83
C TYR A 75 -2.94 3.75 8.97
N LYS A 76 -2.96 2.83 9.95
CA LYS A 76 -2.12 2.89 11.15
C LYS A 76 -0.87 2.02 11.03
N HIS A 77 -1.06 0.76 10.69
CA HIS A 77 -0.06 -0.30 10.60
C HIS A 77 -0.65 -1.52 9.87
N GLY A 78 0.17 -2.55 9.65
CA GLY A 78 -0.24 -3.85 9.10
C GLY A 78 0.25 -4.10 7.68
N ILE A 79 0.02 -5.32 7.18
CA ILE A 79 0.55 -5.75 5.88
C ILE A 79 -0.32 -5.23 4.73
N ILE A 80 0.31 -4.56 3.77
CA ILE A 80 -0.30 -4.16 2.50
C ILE A 80 0.00 -5.26 1.48
N ALA A 81 -0.94 -6.17 1.25
CA ALA A 81 -0.82 -7.27 0.27
C ALA A 81 -1.83 -7.12 -0.87
N VAL A 82 -1.44 -7.43 -2.10
CA VAL A 82 -2.34 -7.37 -3.29
C VAL A 82 -2.97 -8.72 -3.67
N ARG A 83 -2.66 -9.75 -2.88
CA ARG A 83 -3.19 -11.12 -2.93
C ARG A 83 -3.69 -11.51 -1.54
N ASP A 84 -4.50 -12.54 -1.48
CA ASP A 84 -4.86 -13.15 -0.22
C ASP A 84 -3.63 -13.86 0.41
N THR A 85 -3.40 -13.56 1.68
CA THR A 85 -2.30 -14.11 2.48
C THR A 85 -2.81 -14.91 3.67
N THR A 86 -4.13 -14.98 3.87
CA THR A 86 -4.77 -15.66 5.01
C THR A 86 -4.42 -17.15 5.07
N HIS A 87 -4.27 -17.80 3.92
CA HIS A 87 -3.89 -19.21 3.83
C HIS A 87 -2.38 -19.48 3.96
N LEU A 88 -1.55 -18.44 3.85
CA LEU A 88 -0.09 -18.56 3.75
C LEU A 88 0.63 -18.14 5.04
N MET A 89 -0.09 -17.52 5.97
CA MET A 89 0.37 -17.37 7.35
C MET A 89 -0.14 -18.55 8.18
N PRO A 90 0.70 -19.54 8.54
CA PRO A 90 0.28 -20.56 9.49
C PRO A 90 -0.08 -19.89 10.82
N ALA A 91 -1.22 -20.28 11.41
CA ALA A 91 -1.73 -19.79 12.69
C ALA A 91 -0.71 -19.85 13.86
N ALA A 92 0.39 -20.59 13.68
CA ALA A 92 1.49 -20.72 14.63
C ALA A 92 2.35 -19.45 14.84
N THR A 93 2.28 -18.45 13.95
CA THR A 93 3.01 -17.17 14.16
C THR A 93 2.24 -16.13 14.98
N ALA A 94 0.94 -16.32 15.21
CA ALA A 94 0.16 -15.47 16.11
C ALA A 94 0.46 -15.74 17.61
N ALA A 95 0.95 -16.94 17.95
CA ALA A 95 1.26 -17.34 19.32
C ALA A 95 2.76 -17.31 19.66
N SER A 96 3.66 -17.22 18.67
CA SER A 96 5.13 -17.28 18.86
C SER A 96 5.83 -15.91 18.81
N ALA A 97 5.07 -14.81 18.78
CA ALA A 97 5.59 -13.44 18.92
C ALA A 97 6.25 -13.15 20.29
N SER A 98 6.25 -14.12 21.23
CA SER A 98 6.84 -13.96 22.57
C SER A 98 8.22 -14.60 22.77
N ALA A 99 8.86 -15.20 21.76
CA ALA A 99 10.14 -15.92 21.98
C ALA A 99 11.29 -15.69 20.97
N ALA A 100 11.09 -15.02 19.83
CA ALA A 100 12.15 -14.83 18.83
C ALA A 100 12.66 -13.37 18.79
N ALA A 101 13.15 -12.88 19.93
CA ALA A 101 13.84 -11.59 20.03
C ALA A 101 15.32 -11.74 19.66
N SER A 102 15.65 -12.10 18.40
CA SER A 102 16.99 -11.87 17.81
C SER A 102 17.13 -12.53 16.43
N SER A 103 16.80 -11.80 15.37
CA SER A 103 17.52 -11.96 14.09
C SER A 103 17.25 -10.75 13.20
N THR A 104 18.20 -9.82 13.20
CA THR A 104 18.28 -8.63 12.37
C THR A 104 18.73 -9.03 10.95
N ALA A 105 17.88 -9.73 10.20
CA ALA A 105 18.09 -9.94 8.77
C ALA A 105 17.21 -8.97 7.98
N PRO A 106 17.77 -8.14 7.07
CA PRO A 106 16.98 -7.26 6.22
C PRO A 106 16.02 -8.08 5.34
N GLY A 107 14.72 -7.79 5.43
CA GLY A 107 13.72 -8.35 4.51
C GLY A 107 12.87 -9.52 5.02
N LEU A 108 12.93 -9.88 6.30
CA LEU A 108 12.02 -10.85 6.93
C LEU A 108 10.80 -10.16 7.57
N VAL A 109 9.67 -10.87 7.58
CA VAL A 109 8.40 -10.44 8.22
C VAL A 109 8.68 -10.03 9.67
N PRO A 110 8.25 -8.83 10.09
CA PRO A 110 8.33 -8.39 11.47
C PRO A 110 7.65 -9.40 12.40
N THR A 111 8.29 -9.73 13.52
CA THR A 111 7.72 -10.59 14.57
C THR A 111 6.38 -10.07 15.11
N ASP A 112 6.10 -8.78 14.94
CA ASP A 112 4.79 -8.17 15.15
C ASP A 112 4.43 -7.20 14.00
N PRO A 113 3.64 -7.64 13.01
CA PRO A 113 3.18 -6.80 11.90
C PRO A 113 2.34 -5.59 12.35
N SER A 114 1.81 -5.60 13.58
CA SER A 114 1.04 -4.47 14.12
C SER A 114 1.90 -3.25 14.45
N MET A 115 3.23 -3.42 14.46
CA MET A 115 4.18 -2.32 14.75
C MET A 115 4.78 -1.69 13.49
N CYS A 116 4.57 -2.29 12.31
CA CYS A 116 5.15 -1.79 11.06
C CYS A 116 4.18 -0.90 10.28
N TYR A 117 4.64 0.31 9.99
CA TYR A 117 3.96 1.23 9.08
C TYR A 117 4.55 1.08 7.67
N LEU A 118 3.68 0.86 6.68
CA LEU A 118 4.04 0.66 5.27
C LEU A 118 4.86 -0.60 5.01
N PHE A 119 4.49 -1.71 5.64
CA PHE A 119 4.98 -3.01 5.19
C PHE A 119 4.20 -3.41 3.93
N VAL A 120 4.88 -3.53 2.79
CA VAL A 120 4.25 -3.91 1.51
C VAL A 120 4.73 -5.29 1.13
N ASP A 121 3.83 -6.28 1.17
CA ASP A 121 4.15 -7.66 0.84
C ASP A 121 4.47 -7.81 -0.65
N ASN A 122 5.55 -8.50 -0.96
CA ASN A 122 5.83 -8.93 -2.32
C ASN A 122 4.78 -9.98 -2.76
N PRO A 123 4.09 -9.78 -3.89
CA PRO A 123 3.06 -10.71 -4.35
C PRO A 123 3.57 -12.13 -4.66
N PHE A 124 4.86 -12.31 -4.95
CA PHE A 124 5.42 -13.61 -5.33
C PHE A 124 6.32 -14.20 -4.23
N GLU A 125 7.07 -13.35 -3.53
CA GLU A 125 7.96 -13.74 -2.44
C GLU A 125 7.33 -13.40 -1.08
N VAL A 126 6.46 -14.28 -0.58
CA VAL A 126 5.70 -14.04 0.65
C VAL A 126 6.59 -13.61 1.81
N GLY A 127 6.21 -12.51 2.46
CA GLY A 127 6.88 -12.02 3.65
C GLY A 127 8.10 -11.15 3.39
N LYS A 128 8.43 -10.90 2.12
CA LYS A 128 9.44 -9.92 1.71
C LYS A 128 8.80 -8.54 1.61
N ASP A 129 9.28 -7.60 2.42
CA ASP A 129 8.85 -6.20 2.34
C ASP A 129 9.50 -5.49 1.15
N VAL A 130 8.69 -5.06 0.18
CA VAL A 130 9.18 -4.28 -0.96
C VAL A 130 9.25 -2.78 -0.68
N ALA A 131 8.60 -2.30 0.38
CA ALA A 131 8.69 -0.89 0.75
C ALA A 131 10.06 -0.57 1.36
N ASN A 132 10.60 -1.52 2.14
CA ASN A 132 11.93 -1.43 2.76
C ASN A 132 12.13 -0.10 3.52
N VAL A 133 11.08 0.33 4.23
CA VAL A 133 11.07 1.60 4.95
C VAL A 133 11.53 1.38 6.38
N LEU A 134 12.54 2.14 6.79
CA LEU A 134 13.07 2.05 8.16
C LEU A 134 12.13 2.76 9.16
N PRO A 135 12.01 2.27 10.40
CA PRO A 135 11.10 2.86 11.39
C PRO A 135 11.30 4.36 11.66
N ASN A 136 12.55 4.84 11.60
CA ASN A 136 12.88 6.26 11.77
C ASN A 136 12.37 7.14 10.61
N GLN A 137 11.95 6.56 9.49
CA GLN A 137 11.40 7.28 8.33
C GLN A 137 9.85 7.38 8.37
N TYR A 138 9.18 6.57 9.20
CA TYR A 138 7.72 6.46 9.23
C TYR A 138 7.03 7.81 9.47
N ALA A 139 7.50 8.56 10.46
CA ALA A 139 6.93 9.85 10.81
C ALA A 139 7.01 10.84 9.63
N ARG A 140 8.16 10.87 8.95
CA ARG A 140 8.38 11.77 7.82
C ARG A 140 7.52 11.41 6.62
N ILE A 141 7.44 10.13 6.25
CA ILE A 141 6.60 9.68 5.14
C ILE A 141 5.12 9.97 5.42
N ARG A 142 4.66 9.70 6.64
CA ARG A 142 3.29 10.01 7.04
C ARG A 142 3.00 11.51 6.96
N GLN A 143 3.95 12.35 7.38
CA GLN A 143 3.82 13.80 7.25
C GLN A 143 3.71 14.25 5.79
N GLU A 144 4.49 13.65 4.88
CA GLU A 144 4.40 13.96 3.44
C GLU A 144 3.06 13.56 2.83
N PHE A 145 2.50 12.40 3.21
CA PHE A 145 1.14 12.03 2.78
C PHE A 145 0.10 13.02 3.29
N ARG A 146 0.22 13.48 4.54
CA ARG A 146 -0.67 14.51 5.10
C ARG A 146 -0.52 15.84 4.38
N ARG A 147 0.71 16.27 4.08
CA ARG A 147 1.00 17.49 3.32
C ARG A 147 0.33 17.43 1.94
N ALA A 148 0.54 16.34 1.20
CA ALA A 148 -0.05 16.16 -0.12
C ALA A 148 -1.59 16.16 -0.08
N HIS A 149 -2.19 15.47 0.89
CA HIS A 149 -3.64 15.50 1.11
C HIS A 149 -4.16 16.92 1.34
N THR A 150 -3.50 17.69 2.23
CA THR A 150 -3.90 19.07 2.54
C THR A 150 -3.79 19.99 1.34
N LEU A 151 -2.71 19.90 0.57
CA LEU A 151 -2.54 20.69 -0.65
C LEU A 151 -3.62 20.36 -1.69
N MET A 152 -3.94 19.07 -1.87
CA MET A 152 -5.05 18.68 -2.75
C MET A 152 -6.40 19.20 -2.26
N ALA A 153 -6.68 19.14 -0.96
CA ALA A 153 -7.90 19.66 -0.37
C ALA A 153 -8.07 21.17 -0.60
N GLN A 154 -6.96 21.90 -0.69
CA GLN A 154 -6.91 23.34 -0.94
C GLN A 154 -6.96 23.71 -2.43
N GLY A 155 -7.02 22.72 -3.33
CA GLY A 155 -7.01 22.96 -4.77
C GLY A 155 -5.65 23.38 -5.32
N ALA A 156 -4.56 23.09 -4.61
CA ALA A 156 -3.21 23.38 -5.08
C ALA A 156 -2.94 22.65 -6.41
N PRO A 157 -2.20 23.26 -7.35
CA PRO A 157 -1.85 22.61 -8.60
C PRO A 157 -0.97 21.39 -8.35
N PHE A 158 -1.10 20.36 -9.20
CA PHE A 158 -0.33 19.12 -9.08
C PHE A 158 1.19 19.34 -9.00
N ALA A 159 1.69 20.31 -9.76
CA ALA A 159 3.11 20.71 -9.72
C ALA A 159 3.58 21.13 -8.33
N GLU A 160 2.72 21.78 -7.53
CA GLU A 160 3.03 22.21 -6.17
C GLU A 160 3.03 21.05 -5.17
N ILE A 161 2.08 20.11 -5.32
CA ILE A 161 2.04 18.89 -4.50
C ILE A 161 3.34 18.09 -4.66
N CYS A 162 3.86 18.04 -5.89
CA CYS A 162 5.10 17.35 -6.25
C CYS A 162 6.41 18.11 -5.93
N LYS A 163 6.35 19.33 -5.38
CA LYS A 163 7.58 20.06 -5.01
C LYS A 163 8.32 19.34 -3.87
N ASN A 164 9.64 19.30 -3.97
CA ASN A 164 10.51 18.78 -2.92
C ASN A 164 10.63 19.77 -1.76
N ASP A 165 10.53 19.27 -0.53
CA ASP A 165 10.59 20.07 0.71
C ASP A 165 11.95 20.79 0.91
N ARG A 166 13.01 20.39 0.16
CA ARG A 166 14.28 21.13 0.12
C ARG A 166 14.15 22.56 -0.40
N GLN A 167 13.11 22.87 -1.17
CA GLN A 167 12.82 24.22 -1.66
C GLN A 167 11.89 25.03 -0.73
N LEU A 168 11.28 24.39 0.28
CA LEU A 168 10.41 25.08 1.25
C LEU A 168 11.19 25.80 2.35
N HIS A 169 12.40 25.33 2.67
CA HIS A 169 13.33 26.06 3.54
C HIS A 169 13.80 27.40 2.93
N ASP A 170 13.81 27.54 1.60
CA ASP A 170 14.13 28.81 0.93
C ASP A 170 12.96 29.82 0.96
N VAL A 171 11.72 29.33 1.11
CA VAL A 171 10.50 30.17 1.09
C VAL A 171 10.06 30.59 2.50
N LEU A 172 10.28 29.73 3.51
CA LEU A 172 9.88 29.98 4.90
C LEU A 172 11.05 30.38 5.81
N GLY A 173 12.28 30.43 5.27
CA GLY A 173 13.52 30.67 6.02
C GLY A 173 14.14 32.06 5.92
N LYS A 174 13.43 33.08 5.40
CA LYS A 174 13.87 34.48 5.56
C LYS A 174 13.24 35.08 6.82
N PRO A 175 13.96 35.16 7.96
CA PRO A 175 13.56 36.07 9.01
C PRO A 175 13.56 37.48 8.42
N SER A 176 12.38 38.09 8.46
CA SER A 176 12.17 39.51 8.23
C SER A 176 13.16 40.29 9.11
N LEU A 177 14.22 40.84 8.52
CA LEU A 177 15.01 41.91 9.14
C LEU A 177 14.16 43.18 9.11
N LEU A 178 13.28 43.30 10.10
CA LEU A 178 12.58 44.52 10.44
C LEU A 178 12.59 44.66 11.97
N ASN A 179 13.24 45.75 12.42
CA ASN A 179 13.42 46.26 13.79
C ASN A 179 14.46 45.49 14.63
N ARG A 180 15.58 46.06 15.09
CA ARG A 180 15.91 47.43 15.53
C ARG A 180 17.37 47.77 15.22
#